data_AF-A0A249PJ79-F1
#
_entry.id   AF-A0A249PJ79-F1
#
_cell.length_a   1.000
_cell.length_b   1.000
_cell.length_c   1.000
_cell.angle_alpha   90.00
_cell.angle_beta   90.00
_cell.angle_gamma   90.00
#
_symmetry.space_group_name_H-M   'P 1'
#
loop_
_entity.id
_entity.type
_entity.pdbx_description
1 polymer ?
#
loop_
_entity_poly.entity_id
_entity_poly.type
_entity_poly.pdbx_seq_one_letter_code
_entity_poly.pdbx_strand_id
1 'polypeptide(L)'
;MAGIDLFERLLVLAHEEGRAIALLGARPDVLRKLEERLRQRFPGLRIAYSHHGYFGPEEAARIAEDVRAAGVDMLFLGMTTPKKEIFLGAYGSSLNVPVLHGVGGSFDVMAGLTRRAPIGWQRLGMEWAYRLLQEPRRLWWRYFTSNAMFVQLTAREMLRPAQAFKLAGDPQAGVPVSTGGQQRSR
;
A
#
# COMPACT_ATOMS: atom_id res chain seq x y z
N MET A 1 -8.10 -12.84 1.64
CA MET A 1 -7.68 -12.15 0.40
C MET A 1 -6.43 -11.34 0.72
N ALA A 2 -5.43 -11.39 -0.15
CA ALA A 2 -4.21 -10.59 -0.03
C ALA A 2 -4.37 -9.25 -0.77
N GLY A 3 -3.55 -8.24 -0.44
CA GLY A 3 -3.61 -6.92 -1.10
C GLY A 3 -3.42 -6.99 -2.62
N ILE A 4 -2.63 -7.94 -3.12
CA ILE A 4 -2.48 -8.18 -4.57
C ILE A 4 -3.77 -8.66 -5.25
N ASP A 5 -4.65 -9.38 -4.54
CA ASP A 5 -5.94 -9.82 -5.10
C ASP A 5 -6.87 -8.62 -5.34
N LEU A 6 -6.84 -7.62 -4.45
CA LEU A 6 -7.56 -6.37 -4.63
C LEU A 6 -6.98 -5.55 -5.78
N PHE A 7 -5.65 -5.45 -5.87
CA PHE A 7 -4.98 -4.79 -6.99
C PHE A 7 -5.38 -5.40 -8.35
N GLU A 8 -5.36 -6.73 -8.48
CA GLU A 8 -5.76 -7.39 -9.73
C GLU A 8 -7.24 -7.12 -10.06
N ARG A 9 -8.13 -7.14 -9.08
CA ARG A 9 -9.56 -6.83 -9.29
C ARG A 9 -9.79 -5.38 -9.72
N LEU A 10 -9.06 -4.43 -9.14
CA LEU A 10 -9.13 -3.02 -9.53
C LEU A 10 -8.58 -2.79 -10.94
N LEU A 11 -7.55 -3.53 -11.37
CA LEU A 11 -7.06 -3.49 -12.74
C LEU A 11 -8.09 -4.01 -13.74
N VAL A 12 -8.78 -5.11 -13.41
CA VAL A 12 -9.89 -5.64 -14.23
C VAL A 12 -10.99 -4.59 -14.36
N LEU A 13 -11.44 -4.02 -13.24
CA LEU A 13 -12.45 -2.97 -13.22
C LEU A 13 -12.02 -1.75 -14.05
N ALA A 14 -10.78 -1.31 -13.90
CA ALA A 14 -10.26 -0.18 -14.65
C ALA A 14 -10.20 -0.45 -16.15
N HIS A 15 -9.89 -1.69 -16.54
CA HIS A 15 -9.91 -2.09 -17.93
C HIS A 15 -11.33 -2.13 -18.51
N GLU A 16 -12.28 -2.74 -17.79
CA GLU A 16 -13.66 -2.90 -18.23
C GLU A 16 -14.42 -1.57 -18.33
N GLU A 17 -14.18 -0.66 -17.38
CA GLU A 17 -14.85 0.66 -17.33
C GLU A 17 -14.04 1.78 -18.00
N GLY A 18 -12.86 1.48 -18.57
CA GLY A 18 -12.00 2.49 -19.19
C GLY A 18 -11.43 3.53 -18.22
N ARG A 19 -11.27 3.18 -16.94
CA ARG A 19 -10.73 4.06 -15.91
C ARG A 19 -9.24 4.33 -16.11
N ALA A 20 -8.83 5.56 -15.89
CA ALA A 20 -7.45 6.00 -15.95
C ALA A 20 -6.70 5.57 -14.69
N ILE A 21 -5.56 4.90 -14.85
CA ILE A 21 -4.72 4.49 -13.73
C ILE A 21 -3.37 5.20 -13.73
N ALA A 22 -2.81 5.39 -12.54
CA ALA A 22 -1.44 5.80 -12.31
C ALA A 22 -0.64 4.71 -11.57
N LEU A 23 0.61 4.50 -11.98
CA LEU A 23 1.54 3.56 -11.36
C LEU A 23 2.73 4.32 -10.77
N LEU A 24 2.82 4.41 -9.44
CA LEU A 24 3.90 5.14 -8.76
C LEU A 24 4.70 4.22 -7.84
N GLY A 25 5.95 3.93 -8.18
CA GLY A 25 6.82 3.12 -7.33
C GLY A 25 7.68 2.10 -8.07
N ALA A 26 8.23 1.16 -7.30
CA ALA A 26 9.20 0.15 -7.73
C ALA A 26 10.47 0.73 -8.39
N ARG A 27 11.35 -0.16 -8.84
CA ARG A 27 12.52 0.20 -9.64
C ARG A 27 12.11 0.49 -11.08
N PRO A 28 12.88 1.33 -11.82
CA PRO A 28 12.60 1.61 -13.22
C PRO A 28 12.42 0.36 -14.10
N ASP A 29 13.25 -0.67 -13.90
CA ASP A 29 13.18 -1.93 -14.65
C ASP A 29 11.92 -2.75 -14.32
N VAL A 30 11.50 -2.74 -13.05
CA VAL A 30 10.28 -3.40 -12.58
C VAL A 30 9.05 -2.70 -13.16
N LEU A 31 9.01 -1.37 -13.08
CA LEU A 31 7.88 -0.58 -13.57
C LEU A 31 7.70 -0.75 -15.08
N ARG A 32 8.79 -0.69 -15.86
CA ARG A 32 8.74 -0.92 -17.31
C ARG A 32 8.16 -2.30 -17.64
N LYS A 33 8.65 -3.36 -16.99
CA LYS A 33 8.12 -4.73 -17.18
C LYS A 33 6.66 -4.86 -16.76
N LEU A 34 6.27 -4.18 -15.68
CA LEU A 34 4.89 -4.14 -15.23
C LEU A 34 4.00 -3.54 -16.32
N GLU A 35 4.35 -2.37 -16.86
CA GLU A 35 3.58 -1.75 -17.93
C GLU A 35 3.48 -2.64 -19.17
N GLU A 36 4.59 -3.23 -19.62
CA GLU A 36 4.61 -4.16 -20.75
C GLU A 36 3.60 -5.30 -20.55
N ARG A 37 3.60 -5.91 -19.36
CA ARG A 37 2.68 -7.00 -19.01
C ARG A 37 1.25 -6.55 -18.87
N LEU A 38 1.00 -5.36 -18.31
CA LEU A 38 -0.35 -4.83 -18.19
C LEU A 38 -0.94 -4.53 -19.57
N ARG A 39 -0.15 -3.97 -20.50
CA ARG A 39 -0.57 -3.75 -21.89
C ARG A 39 -0.88 -5.06 -22.63
N GLN A 40 -0.12 -6.12 -22.35
CA GLN A 40 -0.38 -7.46 -22.91
C GLN A 40 -1.62 -8.12 -22.31
N ARG A 41 -1.79 -8.04 -20.98
CA ARG A 41 -2.88 -8.71 -20.24
C ARG A 41 -4.22 -7.98 -20.36
N PHE A 42 -4.19 -6.66 -20.50
CA PHE A 42 -5.37 -5.80 -20.57
C PHE A 42 -5.24 -4.82 -21.76
N PRO A 43 -5.44 -5.30 -23.00
CA PRO A 43 -5.36 -4.44 -24.19
C PRO A 43 -6.35 -3.28 -24.11
N GLY A 44 -5.87 -2.04 -24.05
CA GLY A 44 -6.72 -0.85 -23.90
C GLY A 44 -6.86 -0.33 -22.47
N LEU A 45 -6.22 -0.96 -21.47
CA LEU A 45 -6.08 -0.38 -20.14
C LEU A 45 -5.38 0.98 -20.22
N ARG A 46 -6.03 2.02 -19.69
CA ARG A 46 -5.55 3.40 -19.76
C ARG A 46 -4.55 3.69 -18.63
N ILE A 47 -3.28 3.42 -18.86
CA ILE A 47 -2.17 3.86 -17.99
C ILE A 47 -1.89 5.33 -18.32
N ALA A 48 -2.51 6.25 -17.58
CA ALA A 48 -2.44 7.69 -17.83
C ALA A 48 -1.18 8.34 -17.25
N TYR A 49 -0.58 7.73 -16.22
CA TYR A 49 0.68 8.20 -15.64
C TYR A 49 1.49 7.03 -15.06
N SER A 50 2.81 7.11 -15.13
CA SER A 50 3.70 6.18 -14.43
C SER A 50 5.02 6.83 -14.06
N HIS A 51 5.53 6.50 -12.87
CA HIS A 51 6.84 6.96 -12.40
C HIS A 51 7.45 5.98 -11.40
N HIS A 52 8.77 5.78 -11.45
CA HIS A 52 9.46 4.89 -10.52
C HIS A 52 9.53 5.49 -9.10
N GLY A 53 9.77 4.66 -8.08
CA GLY A 53 9.77 5.09 -6.66
C GLY A 53 11.08 5.72 -6.15
N TYR A 54 11.97 6.12 -7.06
CA TYR A 54 13.33 6.59 -6.77
C TYR A 54 13.45 8.07 -7.14
N PHE A 55 12.77 8.92 -6.37
CA PHE A 55 12.76 10.37 -6.54
C PHE A 55 13.07 11.05 -5.21
N GLY A 56 13.59 12.27 -5.27
CA GLY A 56 13.86 13.12 -4.12
C GLY A 56 12.64 13.95 -3.69
N PRO A 57 12.70 14.66 -2.55
CA PRO A 57 11.62 15.54 -2.09
C PRO A 57 11.24 16.63 -3.09
N GLU A 58 12.22 17.19 -3.80
CA GLU A 58 11.99 18.24 -4.81
C GLU A 58 11.15 17.74 -5.99
N GLU A 59 11.40 16.50 -6.41
CA GLU A 59 10.70 15.86 -7.52
C GLU A 59 9.31 15.33 -7.09
N ALA A 60 9.13 15.00 -5.80
CA ALA A 60 7.87 14.51 -5.26
C ALA A 60 6.70 15.47 -5.49
N ALA A 61 6.93 16.78 -5.34
CA ALA A 61 5.92 17.80 -5.59
C ALA A 61 5.48 17.77 -7.06
N ARG A 62 6.43 17.76 -8.00
CA ARG A 62 6.16 17.69 -9.44
C ARG A 62 5.41 16.41 -9.81
N ILE A 63 5.81 15.26 -9.28
CA ILE A 63 5.12 13.98 -9.50
C ILE A 63 3.66 14.07 -9.04
N ALA A 64 3.40 14.68 -7.88
CA ALA A 64 2.04 14.85 -7.39
C ALA A 64 1.19 15.74 -8.32
N GLU A 65 1.79 16.81 -8.87
CA GLU A 65 1.12 17.66 -9.86
C GLU A 65 0.84 16.92 -11.16
N ASP A 66 1.80 16.15 -11.66
CA ASP A 66 1.64 15.36 -12.88
C ASP A 66 0.54 14.30 -12.72
N VAL A 67 0.48 13.62 -11.57
CA VAL A 67 -0.60 12.66 -11.25
C VAL A 67 -1.96 13.37 -11.24
N ARG A 68 -2.06 14.54 -10.61
CA ARG A 68 -3.29 15.34 -10.58
C ARG A 68 -3.69 15.78 -11.98
N ALA A 69 -2.74 16.28 -12.76
CA ALA A 69 -2.97 16.77 -14.12
C ALA A 69 -3.36 15.64 -15.10
N ALA A 70 -2.87 14.42 -14.87
CA ALA A 70 -3.23 13.24 -15.66
C ALA A 70 -4.69 12.79 -15.47
N GLY A 71 -5.39 13.32 -14.45
CA GLY A 71 -6.83 13.05 -14.22
C GLY A 71 -7.11 11.57 -14.02
N VAL A 72 -6.36 10.92 -13.12
CA VAL A 72 -6.45 9.48 -12.88
C VAL A 72 -7.56 9.13 -11.88
N ASP A 73 -8.23 8.02 -12.12
CA ASP A 73 -9.27 7.48 -11.23
C ASP A 73 -8.66 6.64 -10.09
N MET A 74 -7.52 5.98 -10.36
CA MET A 74 -6.85 5.09 -9.41
C MET A 74 -5.34 5.28 -9.43
N LEU A 75 -4.73 5.44 -8.26
CA LEU A 75 -3.28 5.51 -8.07
C LEU A 75 -2.80 4.30 -7.26
N PHE A 76 -1.92 3.51 -7.86
CA PHE A 76 -1.30 2.35 -7.24
C PHE A 76 0.14 2.66 -6.81
N LEU A 77 0.43 2.51 -5.52
CA LEU A 77 1.72 2.87 -4.92
C LEU A 77 2.57 1.63 -4.62
N GLY A 78 3.58 1.38 -5.45
CA GLY A 78 4.57 0.30 -5.32
C GLY A 78 5.80 0.70 -4.49
N MET A 79 5.62 1.41 -3.38
CA MET A 79 6.73 1.94 -2.57
C MET A 79 6.78 1.29 -1.18
N THR A 80 8.00 1.17 -0.63
CA THR A 80 8.22 0.66 0.73
C THR A 80 7.84 1.71 1.78
N THR A 81 7.45 1.26 2.98
CA THR A 81 7.35 2.14 4.16
C THR A 81 8.72 2.74 4.48
N PRO A 82 8.81 4.01 4.93
CA PRO A 82 7.72 4.98 5.13
C PRO A 82 7.44 5.88 3.91
N LYS A 83 8.05 5.62 2.75
CA LYS A 83 8.02 6.54 1.60
C LYS A 83 6.61 6.84 1.10
N LYS A 84 5.75 5.81 0.98
CA LYS A 84 4.36 6.02 0.54
C LYS A 84 3.56 6.83 1.56
N GLU A 85 3.77 6.58 2.85
CA GLU A 85 3.06 7.29 3.93
C GLU A 85 3.47 8.76 3.96
N ILE A 86 4.75 9.06 3.75
CA ILE A 86 5.25 10.43 3.65
C ILE A 86 4.68 11.13 2.41
N PHE A 87 4.71 10.47 1.24
CA PHE A 87 4.17 11.04 0.01
C PHE A 87 2.66 11.32 0.11
N LEU A 88 1.89 10.35 0.62
CA LEU A 88 0.45 10.52 0.80
C LEU A 88 0.11 11.51 1.91
N GLY A 89 0.91 11.59 2.97
CA GLY A 89 0.76 12.61 4.01
C GLY A 89 0.98 14.02 3.50
N ALA A 90 1.95 14.21 2.58
CA ALA A 90 2.26 15.50 2.00
C ALA A 90 1.30 15.92 0.87
N TYR A 91 0.91 14.98 -0.01
CA TYR A 91 0.21 15.32 -1.25
C TYR A 91 -1.14 14.62 -1.42
N GLY A 92 -1.47 13.61 -0.61
CA GLY A 92 -2.63 12.75 -0.84
C GLY A 92 -3.96 13.50 -1.01
N SER A 93 -4.16 14.57 -0.24
CA SER A 93 -5.36 15.42 -0.32
C SER A 93 -5.40 16.30 -1.56
N SER A 94 -4.27 16.62 -2.20
CA SER A 94 -4.19 17.47 -3.38
C SER A 94 -4.13 16.70 -4.70
N LEU A 95 -3.95 15.37 -4.66
CA LEU A 95 -3.91 14.53 -5.86
C LEU A 95 -5.25 14.49 -6.61
N ASN A 96 -6.38 14.69 -5.91
CA ASN A 96 -7.73 14.53 -6.45
C ASN A 96 -7.99 13.15 -7.10
N VAL A 97 -7.40 12.10 -6.53
CA VAL A 97 -7.55 10.71 -7.00
C VAL A 97 -8.50 9.96 -6.07
N PRO A 98 -9.64 9.43 -6.57
CA PRO A 98 -10.63 8.74 -5.74
C PRO A 98 -10.11 7.48 -5.05
N VAL A 99 -9.25 6.71 -5.72
CA VAL A 99 -8.72 5.44 -5.19
C VAL A 99 -7.20 5.52 -5.04
N LEU A 100 -6.73 5.50 -3.79
CA LEU A 100 -5.30 5.45 -3.44
C LEU A 100 -5.00 4.08 -2.83
N HIS A 101 -4.22 3.24 -3.52
CA HIS A 101 -3.97 1.88 -3.07
C HIS A 101 -2.47 1.55 -3.00
N GLY A 102 -1.97 1.33 -1.78
CA GLY A 102 -0.62 0.86 -1.53
C GLY A 102 -0.47 -0.62 -1.87
N VAL A 103 0.23 -0.92 -2.97
CA VAL A 103 0.39 -2.29 -3.48
C VAL A 103 1.74 -2.92 -3.14
N GLY A 104 2.72 -2.11 -2.72
CA GLY A 104 4.04 -2.59 -2.31
C GLY A 104 4.69 -3.51 -3.34
N GLY A 105 5.16 -4.68 -2.91
CA GLY A 105 5.80 -5.68 -3.79
C GLY A 105 4.87 -6.38 -4.79
N SER A 106 3.59 -6.01 -4.87
CA SER A 106 2.70 -6.55 -5.91
C SER A 106 3.15 -6.16 -7.32
N PHE A 107 3.85 -5.03 -7.47
CA PHE A 107 4.48 -4.64 -8.73
C PHE A 107 5.52 -5.67 -9.17
N ASP A 108 6.39 -6.15 -8.29
CA ASP A 108 7.39 -7.18 -8.61
C ASP A 108 6.75 -8.51 -9.02
N VAL A 109 5.63 -8.88 -8.40
CA VAL A 109 4.87 -10.09 -8.75
C VAL A 109 4.21 -9.94 -10.12
N MET A 110 3.53 -8.83 -10.37
CA MET A 110 2.85 -8.57 -11.64
C MET A 110 3.85 -8.39 -12.80
N ALA A 111 5.00 -7.78 -12.54
CA ALA A 111 6.14 -7.72 -13.46
C ALA A 111 6.80 -9.09 -13.71
N GLY A 112 6.47 -10.11 -12.91
CA GLY A 112 6.98 -11.49 -13.01
C GLY A 112 8.39 -11.70 -12.50
N LEU A 113 8.90 -10.77 -11.69
CA LEU A 113 10.22 -10.86 -11.08
C LEU A 113 10.18 -11.71 -9.80
N THR A 114 9.05 -11.72 -9.11
CA THR A 114 8.83 -12.53 -7.91
C THR A 114 7.66 -13.46 -8.14
N ARG A 115 7.80 -14.74 -7.76
CA ARG A 115 6.67 -15.68 -7.82
C ARG A 115 5.88 -15.59 -6.53
N ARG A 116 4.55 -15.57 -6.66
CA ARG A 116 3.65 -15.75 -5.51
C ARG A 116 3.82 -17.17 -4.96
N ALA A 117 3.73 -17.33 -3.64
CA ALA A 117 3.78 -18.65 -3.04
C ALA A 117 2.67 -19.56 -3.59
N PRO A 118 2.93 -20.86 -3.84
CA PRO A 118 1.87 -21.79 -4.24
C PRO A 118 0.73 -21.81 -3.23
N ILE A 119 -0.48 -22.15 -3.67
CA ILE A 119 -1.70 -22.11 -2.81
C ILE A 119 -1.53 -22.95 -1.54
N GLY A 120 -0.84 -24.10 -1.62
CA GLY A 120 -0.54 -24.91 -0.43
C GLY A 120 0.26 -24.15 0.63
N TRP A 121 1.30 -23.41 0.22
CA TRP A 121 2.11 -22.59 1.13
C TRP A 121 1.31 -21.41 1.70
N GLN A 122 0.43 -20.79 0.89
CA GLN A 122 -0.46 -19.73 1.36
C GLN A 122 -1.44 -20.27 2.43
N ARG A 123 -2.04 -21.44 2.20
CA ARG A 123 -2.97 -22.09 3.14
C ARG A 123 -2.29 -22.50 4.45
N LEU A 124 -1.02 -22.91 4.38
CA LEU A 124 -0.22 -23.25 5.55
C LEU A 124 0.35 -22.01 6.28
N GLY A 125 0.11 -20.80 5.79
CA GLY A 125 0.70 -19.58 6.34
C GLY A 125 2.23 -19.49 6.15
N MET A 126 2.81 -20.34 5.30
CA MET A 126 4.25 -20.46 5.07
C MET A 126 4.77 -19.52 3.97
N GLU A 127 4.00 -18.49 3.60
CA GLU A 127 4.42 -17.53 2.58
C GLU A 127 5.76 -16.84 2.94
N TRP A 128 6.02 -16.62 4.24
CA TRP A 128 7.30 -16.09 4.73
C TRP A 128 8.47 -17.02 4.38
N ALA A 129 8.30 -18.33 4.54
CA ALA A 129 9.35 -19.32 4.25
C ALA A 129 9.59 -19.43 2.74
N TYR A 130 8.52 -19.39 1.94
CA TYR A 130 8.64 -19.34 0.49
C TYR A 130 9.38 -18.08 0.00
N ARG A 131 9.12 -16.92 0.63
CA ARG A 131 9.87 -15.68 0.33
C ARG A 131 11.32 -15.76 0.77
N LEU A 132 11.61 -16.34 1.94
CA LEU A 132 12.99 -16.56 2.39
C LEU A 132 13.76 -17.45 1.40
N LEU A 133 13.12 -18.48 0.84
CA LEU A 133 13.73 -19.33 -0.19
C LEU A 133 14.01 -18.56 -1.49
N GLN A 134 13.14 -17.62 -1.89
CA GLN A 134 13.35 -16.80 -3.08
C GLN A 134 14.39 -15.69 -2.89
N GLU A 135 14.47 -15.10 -1.68
CA GLU A 135 15.35 -13.97 -1.39
C GLU A 135 16.20 -14.18 -0.12
N PRO A 136 17.00 -15.26 -0.04
CA PRO A 136 17.65 -15.66 1.20
C PRO A 136 18.61 -14.59 1.71
N ARG A 137 19.42 -13.98 0.83
CA ARG A 137 20.39 -12.94 1.23
C ARG A 137 19.73 -11.66 1.76
N ARG A 138 18.54 -11.32 1.27
CA ARG A 138 17.82 -10.09 1.65
C ARG A 138 16.99 -10.28 2.92
N LEU A 139 16.37 -11.45 3.08
CA LEU A 139 15.41 -11.69 4.16
C LEU A 139 16.01 -12.40 5.38
N TRP A 140 17.12 -13.15 5.23
CA TRP A 140 17.80 -13.86 6.32
C TRP A 140 18.07 -12.93 7.52
N TRP A 141 18.77 -11.81 7.31
CA TRP A 141 19.24 -10.96 8.40
C TRP A 141 18.09 -10.26 9.10
N ARG A 142 17.09 -9.87 8.32
CA ARG A 142 15.87 -9.25 8.83
C ARG A 142 15.04 -10.25 9.63
N TYR A 143 14.86 -11.47 9.15
CA TYR A 143 14.08 -12.49 9.86
C TYR A 143 14.79 -12.95 11.12
N PHE A 144 16.11 -13.14 11.08
CA PHE A 144 16.86 -13.52 12.28
C PHE A 144 16.76 -12.44 13.37
N THR A 145 17.04 -11.18 13.04
CA THR A 145 17.05 -10.11 14.04
C THR A 145 15.65 -9.70 14.49
N SER A 146 14.73 -9.43 13.55
CA SER A 146 13.39 -8.96 13.89
C SER A 146 12.52 -10.06 14.50
N ASN A 147 12.57 -11.30 13.98
CA ASN A 147 11.76 -12.36 14.56
C ASN A 147 12.32 -12.79 15.92
N ALA A 148 13.65 -12.82 16.12
CA ALA A 148 14.19 -13.10 17.45
C ALA A 148 13.81 -12.03 18.47
N MET A 149 13.87 -10.75 18.10
CA MET A 149 13.41 -9.65 18.97
C MET A 149 11.91 -9.77 19.26
N PHE A 150 11.09 -10.07 18.26
CA PHE A 150 9.65 -10.27 18.44
C PHE A 150 9.38 -11.44 19.39
N VAL A 151 10.00 -12.62 19.16
CA VAL A 151 9.87 -13.79 20.04
C VAL A 151 10.31 -13.46 21.46
N GLN A 152 11.40 -12.73 21.64
CA GLN A 152 11.85 -12.29 22.97
C GLN A 152 10.82 -11.37 23.64
N LEU A 153 10.30 -10.38 22.91
CA LEU A 153 9.29 -9.45 23.44
C LEU A 153 8.00 -10.19 23.79
N THR A 154 7.51 -11.06 22.91
CA THR A 154 6.31 -11.86 23.15
C THR A 154 6.50 -12.82 24.32
N ALA A 155 7.66 -13.49 24.43
CA ALA A 155 7.96 -14.36 25.56
C ALA A 155 8.05 -13.57 26.88
N ARG A 156 8.64 -12.38 26.87
CA ARG A 156 8.66 -11.49 28.04
C ARG A 156 7.26 -11.05 28.44
N GLU A 157 6.41 -10.71 27.48
CA GLU A 157 5.00 -10.35 27.71
C GLU A 157 4.19 -11.53 28.26
N MET A 158 4.42 -12.75 27.77
CA MET A 158 3.76 -13.95 28.31
C MET A 158 4.18 -14.25 29.76
N LEU A 159 5.43 -13.97 30.12
CA LEU A 159 5.97 -14.21 31.48
C LEU A 159 5.67 -13.07 32.45
N ARG A 160 5.60 -11.84 31.96
CA ARG A 160 5.35 -10.61 32.72
C ARG A 160 4.49 -9.68 31.87
N PRO A 161 3.16 -9.91 31.85
CA PRO A 161 2.28 -9.09 31.03
C PRO A 161 2.41 -7.64 31.45
N ALA A 162 2.74 -6.78 30.49
CA ALA A 162 2.69 -5.35 30.69
C ALA A 162 1.25 -4.98 31.03
N GLN A 163 1.09 -3.99 31.91
CA GLN A 163 -0.23 -3.49 32.24
C GLN A 163 -0.87 -2.99 30.94
N ALA A 164 -2.03 -3.55 30.59
CA ALA A 164 -2.74 -3.18 29.37
C ALA A 164 -2.84 -1.65 29.29
N PHE A 165 -2.52 -1.09 28.11
CA PHE A 165 -2.63 0.35 27.88
C PHE A 165 -4.07 0.79 28.18
N LYS A 166 -4.26 1.46 29.31
CA LYS A 166 -5.52 2.12 29.65
C LYS A 166 -5.52 3.46 28.93
N LEU A 167 -6.45 3.65 27.99
CA LEU A 167 -6.72 4.99 27.48
C LEU A 167 -7.04 5.88 28.69
N ALA A 168 -6.31 6.99 28.84
CA ALA A 168 -6.67 8.02 29.80
C ALA A 168 -7.94 8.71 29.28
N GLY A 169 -9.10 8.26 29.75
CA GLY A 169 -10.40 8.81 29.37
C GLY A 169 -11.48 7.73 29.29
N ASP A 170 -12.39 7.78 30.25
CA ASP A 170 -13.59 6.95 30.32
C ASP A 170 -14.50 7.18 29.09
N PRO A 171 -14.97 6.12 28.38
CA PRO A 171 -15.95 6.26 27.29
C PRO A 171 -17.31 6.81 27.74
N GLN A 172 -17.56 6.94 29.05
CA GLN A 172 -18.83 7.44 29.60
C GLN A 172 -18.93 8.97 29.69
N ALA A 173 -17.90 9.74 29.32
CA ALA A 173 -18.06 11.17 29.13
C ALA A 173 -18.82 11.42 27.81
N GLY A 174 -20.15 11.43 27.90
CA GLY A 174 -21.04 11.73 26.78
C GLY A 174 -20.56 12.94 25.99
N VAL A 175 -20.44 12.79 24.67
CA VAL A 175 -20.23 13.91 23.76
C VAL A 175 -21.36 14.90 24.01
N PRO A 176 -21.09 16.15 24.44
CA PRO A 176 -22.14 17.14 24.55
C PRO A 176 -22.61 17.42 23.12
N VAL A 177 -23.76 16.86 22.75
CA VAL A 177 -24.48 17.23 21.54
C VAL A 177 -24.95 18.65 21.79
N SER A 178 -24.24 19.62 21.21
CA SER A 178 -24.71 20.99 21.12
C SER A 178 -25.91 21.02 20.18
N THR A 179 -27.12 20.81 20.73
CA THR A 179 -28.36 21.19 20.07
C THR A 179 -28.35 22.70 19.89
N GLY A 180 -27.98 23.13 18.68
CA GLY A 180 -28.20 24.49 18.20
C GLY A 180 -29.70 24.76 18.11
N GLY A 181 -30.26 25.29 19.21
CA GLY A 181 -31.62 25.81 19.28
C GLY A 181 -31.72 27.09 18.47
N GLN A 182 -32.36 26.96 17.32
CA GLN A 182 -32.84 28.02 16.45
C GLN A 182 -33.79 28.95 17.23
N GLN A 183 -33.36 30.16 17.56
CA GLN A 183 -34.24 31.24 18.01
C GLN A 183 -34.34 32.29 16.89
N ARG A 184 -35.41 32.21 16.10
CA ARG A 184 -35.92 33.31 15.28
C ARG A 184 -37.30 33.71 15.83
N SER A 185 -37.32 34.83 16.54
CA SER A 185 -38.42 35.79 16.67
C SER A 185 -37.75 37.07 17.17
N ARG A 186 -37.88 38.25 16.58
CA ARG A 186 -38.97 38.91 15.87
C ARG A 186 -38.42 39.78 14.75
#